data_AF-A0A851SJ58-F1
#
_entry.id   AF-A0A851SJ58-F1
#
_cell.length_a   1.000
_cell.length_b   1.000
_cell.length_c   1.000
_cell.angle_alpha   90.00
_cell.angle_beta   90.00
_cell.angle_gamma   90.00
#
_symmetry.space_group_name_H-M   'P 1'
#
loop_
_entity.id
_entity.type
_entity.pdbx_description
1 polymer ?
#
loop_
_entity_poly.entity_id
_entity_poly.type
_entity_poly.pdbx_seq_one_letter_code
_entity_poly.pdbx_strand_id
1 'polypeptide(L)'
;FHLAGIRLAPKEKLEIPVLFMPAEMKIYKAVVVIHVMRENGENWPYKVTSESNPDSNRNVTVAENGKTQGILWIYPISGTPEAPQQKSVVIRCQARQRLEQRVELLLIGVMPGSTALPDADTSAMVDTDEPSNTPEVTDGSSATLEFLYELQYQSDEIRSQLESLVGMQLVEKEWDIESRIVTLIFNVVFAPSKPMRNEATIVVQCTAGGLWKFPLVFIATEPEVDDVINIEAVGLNKESIVGFKLTSQTR
;
A
#
# COMPACT_ATOMS: atom_id res chain seq x y z
N PHE A 1 -7.34 -24.81 -22.69
CA PHE A 1 -5.95 -25.31 -22.74
C PHE A 1 -5.90 -26.71 -22.18
N HIS A 2 -5.62 -27.73 -22.98
CA HIS A 2 -5.26 -29.06 -22.46
C HIS A 2 -3.76 -29.03 -22.13
N LEU A 3 -3.42 -29.01 -20.85
CA LEU A 3 -2.04 -29.26 -20.42
C LEU A 3 -1.76 -30.75 -20.57
N ALA A 4 -0.97 -31.12 -21.58
CA ALA A 4 -0.31 -32.42 -21.60
C ALA A 4 0.62 -32.49 -20.38
N GLY A 5 0.60 -33.62 -19.66
CA GLY A 5 1.40 -33.79 -18.44
C GLY A 5 2.89 -33.65 -18.72
N ILE A 6 3.59 -32.89 -17.87
CA ILE A 6 5.05 -32.71 -17.97
C ILE A 6 5.71 -33.95 -17.36
N ARG A 7 6.52 -34.67 -18.14
CA ARG A 7 7.37 -35.75 -17.63
C ARG A 7 8.55 -35.13 -16.87
N LEU A 8 8.85 -35.68 -15.69
CA LEU A 8 9.97 -35.25 -14.86
C LEU A 8 10.86 -36.46 -14.54
N ALA A 9 12.13 -36.37 -14.91
CA ALA A 9 13.15 -37.33 -14.56
C ALA A 9 13.56 -37.22 -13.07
N PRO A 10 14.19 -38.25 -12.48
CA PRO A 10 14.66 -38.19 -11.10
C PRO A 10 15.61 -37.00 -10.88
N LYS A 11 15.30 -36.16 -9.87
CA LYS A 11 16.01 -34.92 -9.52
C LYS A 11 15.91 -33.77 -10.53
N GLU A 12 15.08 -33.90 -11.57
CA GLU A 12 14.75 -32.79 -12.45
C GLU A 12 13.97 -31.70 -11.68
N LYS A 13 14.15 -30.45 -12.08
CA LYS A 13 13.44 -29.29 -11.50
C LYS A 13 12.34 -28.85 -12.45
N LEU A 14 11.14 -28.65 -11.93
CA LEU A 14 10.05 -28.01 -12.65
C LEU A 14 9.99 -26.54 -12.27
N GLU A 15 10.10 -25.65 -13.26
CA GLU A 15 9.85 -24.21 -13.09
C GLU A 15 8.44 -23.88 -13.61
N ILE A 16 7.66 -23.18 -12.79
CA ILE A 16 6.29 -22.77 -13.12
C ILE A 16 6.23 -21.24 -13.08
N PRO A 17 6.35 -20.55 -14.23
CA PRO A 17 6.27 -19.10 -14.27
C PRO A 17 4.82 -18.65 -13.99
N VAL A 18 4.66 -17.66 -13.11
CA VAL A 18 3.39 -17.02 -12.81
C VAL A 18 3.43 -15.58 -13.31
N LEU A 19 2.52 -15.24 -14.21
CA LEU A 19 2.36 -13.88 -14.74
C LEU A 19 1.10 -13.25 -14.14
N PHE A 20 1.24 -12.06 -13.55
CA PHE A 20 0.14 -11.30 -12.97
C PHE A 20 -0.03 -9.99 -13.74
N MET A 21 -1.16 -9.85 -14.42
CA MET A 21 -1.54 -8.66 -15.19
C MET A 21 -2.97 -8.24 -14.78
N PRO A 22 -3.13 -7.56 -13.63
CA PRO A 22 -4.43 -7.12 -13.14
C PRO A 22 -5.03 -6.03 -14.04
N ALA A 23 -6.34 -6.11 -14.29
CA ALA A 23 -7.09 -5.09 -15.02
C ALA A 23 -7.79 -4.08 -14.08
N GLU A 24 -7.88 -4.39 -12.79
CA GLU A 24 -8.57 -3.61 -11.76
C GLU A 24 -7.75 -3.56 -10.47
N MET A 25 -7.93 -2.51 -9.67
CA MET A 25 -7.23 -2.32 -8.40
C MET A 25 -7.87 -3.10 -7.23
N LYS A 26 -7.98 -4.43 -7.38
CA LYS A 26 -8.51 -5.37 -6.37
C LYS A 26 -7.59 -6.57 -6.13
N ILE A 27 -7.69 -7.21 -4.97
CA ILE A 27 -7.00 -8.47 -4.68
C ILE A 27 -7.52 -9.58 -5.61
N TYR A 28 -6.60 -10.28 -6.26
CA TYR A 28 -6.88 -11.49 -7.03
C TYR A 28 -6.42 -12.72 -6.24
N LYS A 29 -7.33 -13.65 -5.95
CA LYS A 29 -6.99 -14.93 -5.31
C LYS A 29 -7.02 -16.05 -6.36
N ALA A 30 -5.98 -16.87 -6.38
CA ALA A 30 -5.85 -18.03 -7.23
C ALA A 30 -5.21 -19.19 -6.45
N VAL A 31 -5.21 -20.38 -7.02
CA VAL A 31 -4.57 -21.56 -6.43
C VAL A 31 -3.83 -22.33 -7.52
N VAL A 32 -2.55 -22.58 -7.33
CA VAL A 32 -1.77 -23.49 -8.18
C VAL A 32 -1.85 -24.89 -7.57
N VAL A 33 -2.40 -25.82 -8.35
CA VAL A 33 -2.57 -27.22 -7.97
C VAL A 33 -1.59 -28.06 -8.79
N ILE A 34 -0.59 -28.64 -8.13
CA ILE A 34 0.40 -29.53 -8.76
C ILE A 34 0.06 -30.96 -8.37
N HIS A 35 -0.32 -31.79 -9.35
CA HIS A 35 -0.56 -33.22 -9.14
C HIS A 35 0.52 -34.04 -9.87
N VAL A 36 1.28 -34.84 -9.11
CA VAL A 36 2.31 -35.74 -9.65
C VAL A 36 1.88 -37.19 -9.45
N MET A 37 1.87 -37.94 -10.54
CA MET A 37 1.57 -39.36 -10.61
C MET A 37 2.75 -40.08 -11.30
N ARG A 38 2.83 -41.41 -11.20
CA ARG A 38 3.78 -42.18 -12.02
C ARG A 38 3.31 -42.17 -13.47
N GLU A 39 4.25 -42.06 -14.40
CA GLU A 39 3.96 -42.02 -15.84
C GLU A 39 3.16 -43.25 -16.34
N ASN A 40 3.41 -44.42 -15.75
CA ASN A 40 2.71 -45.65 -16.07
C ASN A 40 1.34 -45.81 -15.39
N GLY A 41 0.86 -44.80 -14.66
CA GLY A 41 -0.42 -44.83 -13.94
C GLY A 41 -0.46 -45.75 -12.72
N GLU A 42 0.64 -46.45 -12.40
CA GLU A 42 0.72 -47.31 -11.22
C GLU A 42 0.85 -46.51 -9.93
N ASN A 43 0.42 -47.11 -8.83
CA ASN A 43 0.71 -46.60 -7.49
C ASN A 43 2.23 -46.60 -7.21
N TRP A 44 2.65 -45.67 -6.36
CA TRP A 44 4.02 -45.59 -5.86
C TRP A 44 4.35 -46.81 -4.97
N PRO A 45 5.57 -47.38 -5.10
CA PRO A 45 5.93 -48.61 -4.39
C PRO A 45 6.18 -48.39 -2.89
N TYR A 46 6.31 -47.15 -2.44
CA TYR A 46 6.44 -46.75 -1.04
C TYR A 46 5.20 -45.96 -0.59
N LYS A 47 4.80 -46.12 0.68
CA LYS A 47 3.82 -45.23 1.31
C LYS A 47 4.50 -43.88 1.57
N VAL A 48 3.96 -42.81 1.02
CA VAL A 48 4.33 -41.45 1.44
C VAL A 48 3.63 -41.18 2.76
N THR A 49 4.36 -41.13 3.87
CA THR A 49 3.84 -40.65 5.15
C THR A 49 3.73 -39.12 5.13
N SER A 50 2.62 -38.60 5.65
CA SER A 50 2.33 -37.16 5.69
C SER A 50 3.10 -36.41 6.78
N GLU A 51 3.83 -37.12 7.64
CA GLU A 51 4.27 -36.63 8.96
C GLU A 51 5.58 -35.81 8.95
N SER A 52 6.22 -35.60 7.80
CA SER A 52 7.59 -35.05 7.76
C SER A 52 7.73 -33.53 7.65
N ASN A 53 6.64 -32.74 7.69
CA ASN A 53 6.70 -31.29 7.92
C ASN A 53 5.30 -30.68 8.15
N PRO A 54 5.05 -29.95 9.24
CA PRO A 54 3.75 -29.31 9.49
C PRO A 54 3.43 -28.14 8.53
N ASP A 55 4.45 -27.50 7.94
CA ASP A 55 4.30 -26.37 7.00
C ASP A 55 3.97 -26.78 5.54
N SER A 56 3.78 -28.07 5.26
CA SER A 56 3.58 -28.55 3.90
C SER A 56 2.10 -28.73 3.55
N ASN A 57 1.56 -27.88 2.66
CA ASN A 57 0.27 -28.08 1.95
C ASN A 57 0.35 -29.25 0.94
N ARG A 58 0.77 -30.43 1.41
CA ARG A 58 1.05 -31.63 0.63
C ARG A 58 0.04 -32.71 0.99
N ASN A 59 -0.94 -32.91 0.11
CA ASN A 59 -1.91 -33.97 0.23
C ASN A 59 -1.43 -35.21 -0.54
N VAL A 60 -1.51 -36.38 0.08
CA VAL A 60 -1.14 -37.65 -0.55
C VAL A 60 -2.43 -38.33 -1.00
N THR A 61 -2.59 -38.59 -2.31
CA THR A 61 -3.73 -39.36 -2.80
C THR A 61 -3.42 -40.85 -2.63
N VAL A 62 -4.31 -41.59 -1.98
CA VAL A 62 -4.13 -43.01 -1.62
C VAL A 62 -5.24 -43.82 -2.29
N ALA A 63 -4.88 -44.89 -2.99
CA ALA A 63 -5.84 -45.79 -3.61
C ALA A 63 -6.49 -46.72 -2.58
N GLU A 64 -7.60 -47.37 -2.93
CA GLU A 64 -8.34 -48.32 -2.06
C GLU A 64 -7.45 -49.44 -1.47
N ASN A 65 -6.37 -49.81 -2.16
CA ASN A 65 -5.38 -50.79 -1.70
C ASN A 65 -4.33 -50.24 -0.72
N GLY A 66 -4.49 -49.01 -0.22
CA GLY A 66 -3.63 -48.38 0.78
C GLY A 66 -2.24 -47.95 0.26
N LYS A 67 -2.02 -47.94 -1.07
CA LYS A 67 -0.79 -47.44 -1.70
C LYS A 67 -0.99 -46.01 -2.19
N THR A 68 0.07 -45.19 -2.14
CA THR A 68 0.06 -43.83 -2.67
C THR A 68 -0.14 -43.85 -4.20
N GLN A 69 -1.19 -43.22 -4.70
CA GLN A 69 -1.50 -43.08 -6.12
C GLN A 69 -0.81 -41.86 -6.74
N GLY A 70 -0.73 -40.77 -5.97
CA GLY A 70 -0.13 -39.51 -6.39
C GLY A 70 0.19 -38.59 -5.22
N ILE A 71 0.84 -37.47 -5.54
CA ILE A 71 1.16 -36.41 -4.60
C ILE A 71 0.58 -35.12 -5.14
N LEU A 72 -0.19 -34.43 -4.31
CA LEU A 72 -0.88 -33.20 -4.62
C LEU A 72 -0.31 -32.07 -3.75
N TRP A 73 0.11 -30.97 -4.37
CA TRP A 73 0.46 -29.74 -3.67
C TRP A 73 -0.51 -28.63 -4.06
N ILE A 74 -0.93 -27.85 -3.07
CA ILE A 74 -1.89 -26.76 -3.21
C ILE A 74 -1.22 -25.48 -2.72
N TYR A 75 -0.93 -24.56 -3.64
CA TYR A 75 -0.29 -23.28 -3.36
C TYR A 75 -1.29 -22.14 -3.60
N PRO A 76 -1.88 -21.55 -2.55
CA PRO A 76 -2.65 -20.33 -2.66
C PRO A 76 -1.74 -19.18 -3.15
N ILE A 77 -2.24 -18.39 -4.10
CA ILE A 77 -1.60 -17.18 -4.61
C ILE A 77 -2.54 -16.01 -4.40
N SER A 78 -2.03 -14.92 -3.83
CA SER A 78 -2.74 -13.65 -3.69
C SER A 78 -1.97 -12.58 -4.46
N GLY A 79 -2.55 -12.08 -5.55
CA GLY A 79 -2.03 -10.98 -6.34
C GLY A 79 -2.61 -9.65 -5.85
N THR A 80 -1.75 -8.78 -5.34
CA THR A 80 -2.09 -7.40 -4.94
C THR A 80 -1.63 -6.45 -6.06
N PRO A 81 -2.53 -5.74 -6.76
CA PRO A 81 -2.14 -4.82 -7.82
C PRO A 81 -1.49 -3.56 -7.26
N GLU A 82 -0.32 -3.22 -7.79
CA GLU A 82 0.37 -1.95 -7.51
C GLU A 82 0.23 -1.01 -8.72
N ALA A 83 -0.10 0.25 -8.46
CA ALA A 83 -0.20 1.27 -9.48
C ALA A 83 1.17 1.59 -10.11
N PRO A 84 1.22 1.98 -11.40
CA PRO A 84 2.43 2.50 -12.02
C PRO A 84 3.04 3.65 -11.21
N GLN A 85 4.36 3.83 -11.31
CA GLN A 85 5.09 4.86 -10.58
C GLN A 85 4.46 6.24 -10.78
N GLN A 86 4.03 6.85 -9.69
CA GLN A 86 3.40 8.17 -9.68
C GLN A 86 4.45 9.29 -9.79
N LYS A 87 4.04 10.45 -10.30
CA LYS A 87 4.90 11.64 -10.31
C LYS A 87 5.14 12.12 -8.89
N SER A 88 6.36 12.58 -8.62
CA SER A 88 6.71 13.14 -7.31
C SER A 88 6.02 14.47 -7.06
N VAL A 89 5.41 14.64 -5.88
CA VAL A 89 4.89 15.92 -5.40
C VAL A 89 6.01 16.65 -4.66
N VAL A 90 6.24 17.93 -4.98
CA VAL A 90 7.28 18.74 -4.33
C VAL A 90 6.64 19.71 -3.35
N ILE A 91 7.07 19.63 -2.09
CA ILE A 91 6.61 20.48 -0.97
C ILE A 91 7.82 21.31 -0.55
N ARG A 92 7.77 22.64 -0.76
CA ARG A 92 8.94 23.52 -0.63
C ARG A 92 8.64 24.79 0.15
N CYS A 93 9.48 25.10 1.13
CA CYS A 93 9.50 26.37 1.84
C CYS A 93 10.94 26.78 2.19
N GLN A 94 11.11 27.89 2.90
CA GLN A 94 12.37 28.24 3.57
C GLN A 94 12.45 27.52 4.92
N ALA A 95 13.67 27.34 5.45
CA ALA A 95 13.85 26.97 6.85
C ALA A 95 13.27 28.04 7.79
N ARG A 96 12.84 27.62 8.98
CA ARG A 96 12.14 28.40 10.02
C ARG A 96 10.71 28.85 9.66
N GLN A 97 10.25 28.61 8.43
CA GLN A 97 8.87 28.88 8.03
C GLN A 97 7.99 27.63 8.21
N ARG A 98 6.67 27.85 8.33
CA ARG A 98 5.64 26.80 8.31
C ARG A 98 4.81 26.92 7.04
N LEU A 99 4.84 25.88 6.22
CA LEU A 99 3.96 25.71 5.06
C LEU A 99 2.79 24.80 5.44
N GLU A 100 1.59 25.18 5.01
CA GLU A 100 0.42 24.29 4.97
C GLU A 100 -0.12 24.29 3.54
N GLN A 101 -0.28 23.11 2.95
CA GLN A 101 -0.65 22.95 1.54
C GLN A 101 -1.58 21.76 1.35
N ARG A 102 -2.64 21.93 0.55
CA ARG A 102 -3.45 20.81 0.05
C ARG A 102 -2.68 20.04 -1.04
N VAL A 103 -2.62 18.72 -0.90
CA VAL A 103 -2.02 17.78 -1.85
C VAL A 103 -3.09 16.79 -2.29
N GLU A 104 -3.37 16.78 -3.59
CA GLU A 104 -4.35 15.90 -4.23
C GLU A 104 -3.67 14.65 -4.78
N LEU A 105 -4.14 13.47 -4.38
CA LEU A 105 -3.62 12.18 -4.85
C LEU A 105 -4.71 11.44 -5.64
N LEU A 106 -4.42 11.15 -6.91
CA LEU A 106 -5.36 10.54 -7.86
C LEU A 106 -5.18 9.02 -7.88
N LEU A 107 -6.12 8.30 -7.25
CA LEU A 107 -6.17 6.84 -7.27
C LEU A 107 -6.90 6.38 -8.52
N ILE A 108 -6.14 6.05 -9.57
CA ILE A 108 -6.69 5.57 -10.84
C ILE A 108 -7.03 4.07 -10.73
N GLY A 109 -8.18 3.67 -11.28
CA GLY A 109 -8.55 2.26 -11.46
C GLY A 109 -9.31 1.63 -10.30
N VAL A 110 -9.83 2.45 -9.37
CA VAL A 110 -10.68 1.97 -8.28
C VAL A 110 -12.10 1.74 -8.82
N MET A 111 -12.66 0.57 -8.53
CA MET A 111 -14.02 0.20 -8.90
C MET A 111 -14.92 0.20 -7.67
N PRO A 112 -16.15 0.78 -7.73
CA PRO A 112 -17.16 0.56 -6.70
C PRO A 112 -17.45 -0.93 -6.57
N GLY A 113 -17.80 -1.39 -5.37
CA GLY A 113 -17.89 -2.80 -5.05
C GLY A 113 -18.81 -3.60 -5.98
N SER A 114 -18.23 -4.34 -6.93
CA SER A 114 -18.87 -5.54 -7.46
C SER A 114 -18.92 -6.53 -6.30
N THR A 115 -20.13 -6.78 -5.79
CA THR A 115 -20.38 -7.81 -4.78
C THR A 115 -19.71 -9.11 -5.18
N ALA A 116 -18.88 -9.66 -4.29
CA ALA A 116 -18.71 -11.10 -4.28
C ALA A 116 -20.10 -11.69 -4.01
N LEU A 117 -20.56 -12.57 -4.90
CA LEU A 117 -21.82 -13.29 -4.68
C LEU A 117 -21.73 -14.00 -3.32
N PRO A 118 -22.68 -13.82 -2.39
CA PRO A 118 -22.80 -14.71 -1.26
C PRO A 118 -23.15 -16.10 -1.80
N ASP A 119 -22.52 -17.14 -1.25
CA ASP A 119 -22.76 -18.52 -1.63
C ASP A 119 -24.25 -18.85 -1.52
N ALA A 120 -24.78 -19.50 -2.57
CA ALA A 120 -26.17 -19.88 -2.61
C ALA A 120 -26.39 -21.14 -1.77
N ASP A 121 -26.58 -20.97 -0.47
CA ASP A 121 -27.05 -22.06 0.40
C ASP A 121 -28.45 -21.78 0.95
N THR A 122 -29.30 -22.79 0.76
CA THR A 122 -30.76 -22.69 0.87
C THR A 122 -31.23 -22.95 2.30
N SER A 123 -32.01 -22.05 2.89
CA SER A 123 -33.00 -22.41 3.92
C SER A 123 -34.03 -21.31 4.11
N ALA A 124 -35.31 -21.61 3.84
CA ALA A 124 -36.43 -20.71 4.08
C ALA A 124 -37.17 -21.10 5.37
N MET A 125 -37.74 -20.14 6.08
CA MET A 125 -39.10 -20.28 6.66
C MET A 125 -39.72 -18.94 7.09
N VAL A 126 -40.99 -18.80 6.71
CA VAL A 126 -42.00 -17.75 6.94
C VAL A 126 -42.41 -17.74 8.44
N ASP A 127 -42.65 -16.63 9.14
CA ASP A 127 -43.88 -15.78 9.27
C ASP A 127 -43.59 -14.54 10.19
N THR A 128 -44.40 -13.50 10.44
CA THR A 128 -45.46 -12.70 9.72
C THR A 128 -46.00 -11.59 10.67
N ASP A 129 -46.31 -10.38 10.17
CA ASP A 129 -47.02 -9.19 10.77
C ASP A 129 -46.47 -8.53 12.07
N GLU A 130 -46.59 -7.22 12.38
CA GLU A 130 -47.24 -6.01 11.77
C GLU A 130 -46.39 -4.73 12.11
N PRO A 131 -46.68 -3.50 11.57
CA PRO A 131 -45.70 -2.41 11.48
C PRO A 131 -45.78 -1.30 12.56
N SER A 132 -44.68 -0.56 12.75
CA SER A 132 -44.70 0.79 13.36
C SER A 132 -43.64 1.71 12.76
N ASN A 133 -43.91 3.03 12.76
CA ASN A 133 -43.25 4.01 11.88
C ASN A 133 -42.06 4.73 12.53
N THR A 134 -40.92 4.78 11.82
CA THR A 134 -39.97 5.92 11.87
C THR A 134 -39.17 5.97 10.57
N PRO A 135 -38.91 7.15 9.97
CA PRO A 135 -38.15 7.26 8.73
C PRO A 135 -36.64 7.28 9.02
N GLU A 136 -36.04 6.10 9.20
CA GLU A 136 -34.60 5.96 9.02
C GLU A 136 -34.29 5.84 7.53
N VAL A 137 -33.81 6.93 6.92
CA VAL A 137 -33.09 6.85 5.64
C VAL A 137 -31.70 6.30 5.94
N THR A 138 -31.66 5.01 6.24
CA THR A 138 -30.43 4.23 6.31
C THR A 138 -30.01 3.97 4.87
N ASP A 139 -29.16 4.85 4.33
CA ASP A 139 -28.61 4.69 2.98
C ASP A 139 -28.03 3.28 2.83
N GLY A 140 -28.46 2.59 1.77
CA GLY A 140 -28.29 1.16 1.64
C GLY A 140 -26.82 0.74 1.72
N SER A 141 -26.55 -0.29 2.52
CA SER A 141 -25.22 -0.88 2.71
C SER A 141 -24.62 -1.37 1.39
N SER A 142 -23.91 -0.47 0.72
CA SER A 142 -22.97 -0.75 -0.36
C SER A 142 -21.58 -0.51 0.22
N ALA A 143 -20.77 -1.57 0.32
CA ALA A 143 -19.54 -1.56 1.11
C ALA A 143 -18.64 -0.36 0.76
N THR A 144 -18.62 0.64 1.65
CA THR A 144 -17.87 1.88 1.45
C THR A 144 -16.39 1.56 1.38
N LEU A 145 -15.75 1.91 0.26
CA LEU A 145 -14.31 1.68 0.10
C LEU A 145 -13.52 2.56 1.06
N GLU A 146 -12.88 1.91 2.03
CA GLU A 146 -11.95 2.51 2.97
C GLU A 146 -10.54 2.53 2.38
N PHE A 147 -9.78 3.55 2.77
CA PHE A 147 -8.40 3.78 2.33
C PHE A 147 -7.52 3.94 3.56
N LEU A 148 -6.58 3.02 3.71
CA LEU A 148 -5.48 3.11 4.66
C LEU A 148 -4.34 3.88 4.01
N TYR A 149 -3.66 4.73 4.77
CA TYR A 149 -2.51 5.48 4.28
C TYR A 149 -1.38 5.53 5.31
N GLU A 150 -0.15 5.45 4.83
CA GLU A 150 1.07 5.51 5.64
C GLU A 150 2.12 6.38 4.95
N LEU A 151 2.85 7.19 5.71
CA LEU A 151 4.03 7.90 5.21
C LEU A 151 5.27 7.06 5.49
N GLN A 152 5.82 6.44 4.44
CA GLN A 152 7.00 5.59 4.51
C GLN A 152 8.27 6.39 4.17
N TYR A 153 9.37 6.06 4.84
CA TYR A 153 10.66 6.75 4.71
C TYR A 153 11.71 5.79 4.13
N GLN A 154 12.71 6.33 3.41
CA GLN A 154 13.77 5.51 2.81
C GLN A 154 14.77 4.95 3.85
N SER A 155 14.87 5.59 5.03
CA SER A 155 15.70 5.14 6.15
C SER A 155 15.23 5.74 7.48
N ASP A 156 15.71 5.19 8.61
CA ASP A 156 15.40 5.69 9.96
C ASP A 156 16.01 7.08 10.22
N GLU A 157 17.11 7.45 9.58
CA GLU A 157 17.67 8.80 9.63
C GLU A 157 16.75 9.82 8.95
N ILE A 158 16.19 9.47 7.79
CA ILE A 158 15.24 10.33 7.07
C ILE A 158 13.93 10.45 7.85
N ARG A 159 13.45 9.33 8.43
CA ARG A 159 12.31 9.31 9.36
C ARG A 159 12.55 10.28 10.52
N SER A 160 13.66 10.12 11.25
CA SER A 160 14.01 10.95 12.41
C SER A 160 14.08 12.45 12.07
N GLN A 161 14.44 12.79 10.83
CA GLN A 161 14.46 14.17 10.34
C GLN A 161 13.08 14.69 9.91
N LEU A 162 12.19 13.87 9.36
CA LEU A 162 10.89 14.33 8.83
C LEU A 162 9.71 14.15 9.79
N GLU A 163 9.71 13.13 10.64
CA GLU A 163 8.56 12.71 11.46
C GLU A 163 8.05 13.79 12.44
N SER A 164 8.93 14.71 12.85
CA SER A 164 8.57 15.87 13.69
C SER A 164 8.32 17.17 12.90
N LEU A 165 8.67 17.20 11.62
CA LEU A 165 8.60 18.38 10.75
C LEU A 165 7.42 18.31 9.76
N VAL A 166 6.89 17.12 9.51
CA VAL A 166 5.79 16.85 8.57
C VAL A 166 4.56 16.37 9.32
N GLY A 167 3.46 17.10 9.19
CA GLY A 167 2.12 16.63 9.56
C GLY A 167 1.31 16.34 8.31
N MET A 168 0.51 15.28 8.30
CA MET A 168 -0.33 14.93 7.14
C MET A 168 -1.66 14.36 7.59
N GLN A 169 -2.75 14.92 7.07
CA GLN A 169 -4.11 14.52 7.42
C GLN A 169 -4.99 14.49 6.17
N LEU A 170 -5.76 13.41 5.98
CA LEU A 170 -6.81 13.37 4.97
C LEU A 170 -7.92 14.35 5.36
N VAL A 171 -8.23 15.31 4.49
CA VAL A 171 -9.28 16.31 4.71
C VAL A 171 -10.56 15.93 3.97
N GLU A 172 -10.40 15.46 2.74
CA GLU A 172 -11.51 15.34 1.78
C GLU A 172 -11.24 14.18 0.81
N LYS A 173 -12.32 13.52 0.39
CA LYS A 173 -12.30 12.37 -0.52
C LYS A 173 -13.39 12.61 -1.57
N GLU A 174 -12.97 12.76 -2.81
CA GLU A 174 -13.86 12.89 -3.96
C GLU A 174 -13.83 11.60 -4.78
N TRP A 175 -14.94 11.28 -5.42
CA TRP A 175 -15.05 10.11 -6.29
C TRP A 175 -15.65 10.50 -7.63
N ASP A 176 -14.92 10.26 -8.72
CA ASP A 176 -15.43 10.32 -10.08
C ASP A 176 -15.83 8.91 -10.56
N ILE A 177 -17.15 8.70 -10.72
CA ILE A 177 -17.72 7.43 -11.16
C ILE A 177 -17.45 7.18 -12.65
N GLU A 178 -17.41 8.24 -13.47
CA GLU A 178 -17.20 8.15 -14.92
C GLU A 178 -15.74 7.82 -15.22
N SER A 179 -14.81 8.55 -14.61
CA SER A 179 -13.37 8.34 -14.82
C SER A 179 -12.79 7.17 -14.01
N ARG A 180 -13.50 6.65 -12.99
CA ARG A 180 -13.02 5.63 -12.03
C ARG A 180 -11.75 6.09 -11.29
N ILE A 181 -11.78 7.35 -10.86
CA ILE A 181 -10.69 8.01 -10.13
C ILE A 181 -11.21 8.44 -8.76
N VAL A 182 -10.41 8.20 -7.73
CA VAL A 182 -10.66 8.74 -6.38
C VAL A 182 -9.60 9.79 -6.11
N THR A 183 -10.03 11.00 -5.76
CA THR A 183 -9.13 12.06 -5.31
C THR A 183 -9.09 12.05 -3.79
N LEU A 184 -7.93 11.76 -3.21
CA LEU A 184 -7.69 11.96 -1.78
C LEU A 184 -6.97 13.29 -1.58
N ILE A 185 -7.60 14.22 -0.87
CA ILE A 185 -7.05 15.55 -0.60
C ILE A 185 -6.48 15.57 0.82
N PHE A 186 -5.16 15.62 0.92
CA PHE A 186 -4.43 15.72 2.18
C PHE A 186 -4.08 17.17 2.48
N ASN A 187 -4.27 17.63 3.72
CA ASN A 187 -3.54 18.79 4.21
C ASN A 187 -2.17 18.32 4.69
N VAL A 188 -1.11 18.86 4.07
CA VAL A 188 0.27 18.60 4.46
C VAL A 188 0.86 19.85 5.08
N VAL A 189 1.32 19.70 6.31
CA VAL A 189 2.04 20.68 7.09
C VAL A 189 3.53 20.37 6.99
N PHE A 190 4.36 21.35 6.66
CA PHE A 190 5.82 21.22 6.68
C PHE A 190 6.45 22.42 7.40
N ALA A 191 7.16 22.16 8.49
CA ALA A 191 7.72 23.19 9.39
C ALA A 191 9.22 22.96 9.69
N PRO A 192 10.11 23.02 8.69
CA PRO A 192 11.53 22.71 8.85
C PRO A 192 12.29 23.76 9.64
N SER A 193 13.14 23.35 10.59
CA SER A 193 13.99 24.26 11.36
C SER A 193 15.34 24.58 10.69
N LYS A 194 15.77 23.77 9.73
CA LYS A 194 17.05 23.86 9.00
C LYS A 194 16.85 23.59 7.52
N PRO A 195 17.74 24.07 6.63
CA PRO A 195 17.74 23.67 5.22
C PRO A 195 17.93 22.17 5.08
N MET A 196 17.13 21.52 4.23
CA MET A 196 17.11 20.06 4.03
C MET A 196 16.46 19.69 2.70
N ARG A 197 16.81 18.51 2.16
CA ARG A 197 16.11 17.90 1.03
C ARG A 197 15.95 16.40 1.29
N ASN A 198 14.76 15.98 1.70
CA ASN A 198 14.45 14.59 2.01
C ASN A 198 13.26 14.09 1.17
N GLU A 199 13.18 12.78 1.01
CA GLU A 199 12.14 12.12 0.24
C GLU A 199 11.43 11.07 1.11
N ALA A 200 10.11 11.04 1.03
CA ALA A 200 9.24 10.04 1.64
C ALA A 200 8.22 9.57 0.59
N THR A 201 7.48 8.51 0.89
CA THR A 201 6.43 7.99 0.00
C THR A 201 5.16 7.86 0.80
N ILE A 202 4.09 8.54 0.40
CA ILE A 202 2.77 8.17 0.91
C ILE A 202 2.31 6.93 0.14
N VAL A 203 2.06 5.87 0.91
CA VAL A 203 1.49 4.61 0.45
C VAL A 203 0.02 4.63 0.80
N VAL A 204 -0.84 4.42 -0.19
CA VAL A 204 -2.29 4.32 -0.03
C VAL A 204 -2.71 2.90 -0.41
N GLN A 205 -3.45 2.23 0.47
CA GLN A 205 -4.01 0.91 0.23
C GLN A 205 -5.52 0.96 0.39
N CYS A 206 -6.26 0.45 -0.60
CA CYS A 206 -7.70 0.29 -0.52
C CYS A 206 -8.07 -1.07 0.07
N THR A 207 -9.16 -1.18 0.82
CA THR A 207 -9.69 -2.47 1.31
C THR A 207 -10.04 -3.45 0.19
N ALA A 208 -10.36 -2.96 -1.01
CA ALA A 208 -10.52 -3.80 -2.20
C ALA A 208 -9.22 -4.49 -2.65
N GLY A 209 -8.05 -3.92 -2.32
CA GLY A 209 -6.74 -4.52 -2.56
C GLY A 209 -5.75 -3.72 -3.41
N GLY A 210 -6.14 -2.59 -3.98
CA GLY A 210 -5.22 -1.71 -4.72
C GLY A 210 -4.16 -1.07 -3.83
N LEU A 211 -2.94 -0.91 -4.36
CA LEU A 211 -1.81 -0.22 -3.73
C LEU A 211 -1.31 0.91 -4.64
N TRP A 212 -1.25 2.14 -4.11
CA TRP A 212 -0.68 3.30 -4.80
C TRP A 212 0.46 3.89 -3.97
N LYS A 213 1.53 4.33 -4.63
CA LYS A 213 2.70 4.93 -3.99
C LYS A 213 3.00 6.28 -4.64
N PHE A 214 2.92 7.36 -3.87
CA PHE A 214 3.20 8.72 -4.34
C PHE A 214 4.47 9.25 -3.65
N PRO A 215 5.56 9.49 -4.40
CA PRO A 215 6.76 10.11 -3.83
C PRO A 215 6.50 11.57 -3.44
N LEU A 216 6.89 11.94 -2.23
CA LEU A 216 6.84 13.30 -1.70
C LEU A 216 8.26 13.80 -1.47
N VAL A 217 8.60 14.96 -2.04
CA VAL A 217 9.93 15.58 -1.94
C VAL A 217 9.81 16.84 -1.08
N PHE A 218 10.38 16.80 0.12
CA PHE A 218 10.38 17.90 1.08
C PHE A 218 11.66 18.72 0.94
N ILE A 219 11.53 20.02 0.65
CA ILE A 219 12.65 20.92 0.40
C ILE A 219 12.54 22.16 1.30
N ALA A 220 13.47 22.29 2.25
CA ALA A 220 13.68 23.52 2.99
C ALA A 220 14.93 24.23 2.43
N THR A 221 14.77 25.45 1.91
CA THR A 221 15.92 26.29 1.52
C THR A 221 16.50 27.03 2.71
N GLU A 222 17.56 27.82 2.47
CA GLU A 222 18.05 28.80 3.44
C GLU A 222 16.90 29.68 3.99
N PRO A 223 16.94 30.03 5.29
CA PRO A 223 15.97 30.95 5.89
C PRO A 223 16.14 32.35 5.32
N GLU A 224 15.14 33.20 5.47
CA GLU A 224 15.33 34.65 5.30
C GLU A 224 16.36 35.19 6.30
N VAL A 225 17.10 36.21 5.86
CA VAL A 225 18.07 36.90 6.71
C VAL A 225 17.29 37.76 7.70
N ASP A 226 17.42 37.45 9.00
CA ASP A 226 16.62 38.09 10.05
C ASP A 226 16.79 39.63 10.08
N ASP A 227 18.01 40.13 9.83
CA ASP A 227 18.32 41.56 9.67
C ASP A 227 19.69 41.77 8.98
N VAL A 228 19.89 42.92 8.32
CA VAL A 228 21.18 43.27 7.67
C VAL A 228 21.95 44.30 8.49
N ILE A 229 23.06 43.89 9.11
CA ILE A 229 23.95 44.78 9.86
C ILE A 229 24.90 45.50 8.90
N ASN A 230 24.57 46.75 8.55
CA ASN A 230 25.46 47.64 7.81
C ASN A 230 26.49 48.27 8.75
N ILE A 231 27.78 48.16 8.43
CA ILE A 231 28.87 48.81 9.17
C ILE A 231 29.50 49.86 8.26
N GLU A 232 29.31 51.13 8.60
CA GLU A 232 29.90 52.26 7.88
C GLU A 232 31.30 52.59 8.44
N ALA A 233 32.25 52.86 7.55
CA ALA A 233 33.62 53.21 7.93
C ALA A 233 33.76 54.72 8.17
N VAL A 234 34.38 55.14 9.28
CA VAL A 234 34.61 56.57 9.60
C VAL A 234 35.70 57.24 8.73
N GLY A 235 36.36 56.48 7.86
CA GLY A 235 37.34 56.98 6.89
C GLY A 235 38.35 55.92 6.44
N LEU A 236 39.04 56.19 5.33
CA LEU A 236 40.10 55.31 4.82
C LEU A 236 41.23 55.18 5.85
N ASN A 237 41.70 53.95 6.10
CA ASN A 237 42.75 53.61 7.07
C ASN A 237 42.46 54.06 8.52
N LYS A 238 41.18 54.15 8.91
CA LYS A 238 40.75 54.36 10.30
C LYS A 238 39.93 53.17 10.80
N GLU A 239 40.25 52.69 11.99
CA GLU A 239 39.45 51.65 12.64
C GLU A 239 38.05 52.17 12.96
N SER A 240 37.05 51.34 12.67
CA SER A 240 35.64 51.58 12.99
C SER A 240 35.17 50.40 13.82
N ILE A 241 34.88 50.62 15.11
CA ILE A 241 34.51 49.56 16.06
C ILE A 241 33.02 49.68 16.35
N VAL A 242 32.24 48.68 15.95
CA VAL A 242 30.80 48.58 16.25
C VAL A 242 30.58 47.38 17.16
N GLY A 243 30.05 47.63 18.36
CA GLY A 243 29.66 46.59 19.31
C GLY A 243 28.15 46.39 19.31
N PHE A 244 27.68 45.21 18.94
CA PHE A 244 26.28 44.80 19.06
C PHE A 244 26.08 43.93 20.30
N LYS A 245 24.99 44.19 21.04
CA LYS A 245 24.63 43.49 22.27
C LYS A 245 23.30 42.78 22.09
N LEU A 246 23.33 41.46 21.97
CA LEU A 246 22.14 40.62 21.94
C LEU A 246 21.67 40.34 23.38
N THR A 247 20.36 40.41 23.62
CA THR A 247 19.74 40.03 24.90
C THR A 247 18.57 39.11 24.64
N SER A 248 18.62 37.89 25.19
CA SER A 248 17.47 36.99 25.18
C SER A 248 16.42 37.49 26.18
N GLN A 249 15.19 37.69 25.72
CA GLN A 249 14.02 37.86 26.59
C GLN A 249 13.19 36.60 26.51
N THR A 250 13.30 35.74 27.52
CA THR A 250 12.32 34.67 27.77
C THR A 250 11.02 35.30 28.24
N ARG A 251 9.91 34.97 27.58
CA ARG A 251 8.54 35.28 27.99
C ARG A 251 7.86 34.01 28.47
#